data_AF-A0A935UYW1-F1
#
_entry.id   AF-A0A935UYW1-F1
#
_cell.length_a   1.000
_cell.length_b   1.000
_cell.length_c   1.000
_cell.angle_alpha   90.00
_cell.angle_beta   90.00
_cell.angle_gamma   90.00
#
_symmetry.space_group_name_H-M   'P 1'
#
loop_
_entity.id
_entity.type
_entity.pdbx_description
1 polymer ?
#
loop_
_entity_poly.entity_id
_entity_poly.type
_entity_poly.pdbx_seq_one_letter_code
_entity_poly.pdbx_strand_id
1 'polypeptide(L)'
;MSPRARAWIFAFVISMGPGLARVASATVAEQRARLPPPADCEDPVTGTWMAHTYSDNLRMWTEWTLTVGRDPADREKLTGRIVNHSWDGPKADPKPPLCTGRLRAVISMDAEGKVEDGVIHFFGVGEWRLDEVLCGRWSGGYNLDHFSGQIDDALHEFQSVNNDGGMAVNEPTVFRRVRCLDDASLQLPAHVDPPPFQPPSAGCMGGF
;
A
#
# COMPACT_ATOMS: atom_id res chain seq x y z
N MET A 1 -59.96 -50.64 3.72
CA MET A 1 -58.76 -50.67 2.85
C MET A 1 -58.23 -49.24 2.75
N SER A 2 -56.94 -49.06 3.05
CA SER A 2 -56.18 -47.78 3.02
C SER A 2 -56.06 -47.25 1.57
N PRO A 3 -55.79 -45.96 1.32
CA PRO A 3 -54.39 -45.51 1.35
C PRO A 3 -54.15 -44.16 2.04
N ARG A 4 -53.02 -44.12 2.76
CA ARG A 4 -52.37 -42.94 3.34
C ARG A 4 -51.76 -42.06 2.24
N ALA A 5 -52.07 -40.77 2.25
CA ALA A 5 -51.36 -39.77 1.44
C ALA A 5 -49.96 -39.49 2.04
N ARG A 6 -48.91 -39.73 1.25
CA ARG A 6 -47.52 -39.39 1.59
C ARG A 6 -47.26 -37.94 1.18
N ALA A 7 -47.00 -37.08 2.16
CA ALA A 7 -46.44 -35.74 1.93
C ALA A 7 -44.93 -35.88 1.63
N TRP A 8 -44.50 -35.39 0.48
CA TRP A 8 -43.09 -35.28 0.11
C TRP A 8 -42.56 -33.92 0.55
N ILE A 9 -41.65 -33.91 1.51
CA ILE A 9 -40.87 -32.74 1.89
C ILE A 9 -39.70 -32.66 0.91
N PHE A 10 -39.69 -31.65 0.04
CA PHE A 10 -38.50 -31.29 -0.73
C PHE A 10 -37.52 -30.55 0.19
N ALA A 11 -36.44 -31.22 0.58
CA ALA A 11 -35.30 -30.57 1.20
C ALA A 11 -34.54 -29.79 0.14
N PHE A 12 -34.63 -28.46 0.18
CA PHE A 12 -33.82 -27.57 -0.64
C PHE A 12 -32.41 -27.54 -0.03
N VAL A 13 -31.48 -28.31 -0.61
CA VAL A 13 -30.05 -28.19 -0.29
C VAL A 13 -29.58 -26.90 -0.96
N ILE A 14 -29.46 -25.83 -0.18
CA ILE A 14 -28.73 -24.63 -0.61
C ILE A 14 -27.27 -25.04 -0.69
N SER A 15 -26.81 -25.36 -1.90
CA SER A 15 -25.40 -25.50 -2.20
C SER A 15 -24.74 -24.15 -1.96
N MET A 16 -24.01 -24.03 -0.84
CA MET A 16 -22.95 -23.04 -0.70
C MET A 16 -21.90 -23.38 -1.77
N GLY A 17 -22.09 -22.83 -2.97
CA GLY A 17 -21.03 -22.80 -3.96
C GLY A 17 -19.83 -22.07 -3.36
N PRO A 18 -18.59 -22.48 -3.64
CA PRO A 18 -17.41 -21.76 -3.17
C PRO A 18 -17.54 -20.32 -3.64
N GLY A 19 -17.85 -19.43 -2.68
CA GLY A 19 -17.86 -18.00 -2.92
C GLY A 19 -16.54 -17.64 -3.55
N LEU A 20 -16.61 -16.85 -4.62
CA LEU A 20 -15.46 -16.19 -5.23
C LEU A 20 -14.56 -15.67 -4.11
N ALA A 21 -13.48 -16.40 -3.82
CA ALA A 21 -12.43 -15.89 -2.98
C ALA A 21 -11.91 -14.67 -3.73
N ARG A 22 -12.36 -13.48 -3.31
CA ARG A 22 -11.65 -12.25 -3.65
C ARG A 22 -10.20 -12.54 -3.29
N VAL A 23 -9.34 -12.58 -4.31
CA VAL A 23 -7.90 -12.74 -4.14
C VAL A 23 -7.51 -11.65 -3.15
N ALA A 24 -7.17 -12.05 -1.92
CA ALA A 24 -6.96 -11.09 -0.87
C ALA A 24 -5.76 -10.23 -1.28
N SER A 25 -5.96 -8.91 -1.27
CA SER A 25 -4.84 -7.96 -1.18
C SER A 25 -3.92 -8.42 -0.07
N ALA A 26 -2.60 -8.22 -0.24
CA ALA A 26 -1.62 -8.64 0.76
C ALA A 26 -2.07 -8.19 2.15
N THR A 27 -2.08 -9.11 3.12
CA THR A 27 -2.59 -8.80 4.46
C THR A 27 -1.76 -7.66 5.06
N VAL A 28 -2.34 -6.90 6.00
CA VAL A 28 -1.63 -5.83 6.71
C VAL A 28 -0.28 -6.33 7.27
N ALA A 29 -0.26 -7.54 7.83
CA ALA A 29 0.95 -8.17 8.36
C ALA A 29 2.01 -8.47 7.28
N GLU A 30 1.59 -8.90 6.09
CA GLU A 30 2.51 -9.14 4.97
C GLU A 30 3.11 -7.85 4.43
N GLN A 31 2.30 -6.78 4.28
CA GLN A 31 2.80 -5.47 3.87
C GLN A 31 3.82 -4.95 4.89
N ARG A 32 3.46 -5.01 6.17
CA ARG A 32 4.30 -4.62 7.31
C ARG A 32 5.67 -5.29 7.32
N ALA A 33 5.72 -6.60 7.05
CA ALA A 33 6.94 -7.39 7.11
C ALA A 33 8.00 -6.98 6.08
N ARG A 34 7.62 -6.20 5.06
CA ARG A 34 8.51 -5.71 4.00
C ARG A 34 9.07 -4.31 4.27
N LEU A 35 8.57 -3.62 5.30
CA LEU A 35 8.90 -2.22 5.54
C LEU A 35 10.12 -2.09 6.45
N PRO A 36 10.95 -1.05 6.27
CA PRO A 36 12.01 -0.71 7.21
C PRO A 36 11.50 -0.54 8.66
N PRO A 37 12.38 -0.50 9.66
CA PRO A 37 11.98 -0.19 11.03
C PRO A 37 11.27 1.18 11.15
N PRO A 38 10.33 1.33 12.09
CA PRO A 38 9.65 2.60 12.29
C PRO A 38 10.58 3.65 12.92
N ALA A 39 10.27 4.92 12.67
CA ALA A 39 10.90 6.07 13.32
C ALA A 39 9.95 6.72 14.34
N ASP A 40 10.51 7.04 15.51
CA ASP A 40 9.85 7.79 16.58
C ASP A 40 10.02 9.29 16.35
N CYS A 41 8.93 9.94 15.94
CA CYS A 41 8.89 11.38 15.63
C CYS A 41 7.90 12.09 16.56
N GLU A 42 8.23 13.34 16.89
CA GLU A 42 7.40 14.20 17.75
C GLU A 42 6.04 14.51 17.12
N ASP A 43 6.03 14.87 15.83
CA ASP A 43 4.79 15.04 15.10
C ASP A 43 4.24 13.67 14.68
N PRO A 44 2.98 13.34 15.02
CA PRO A 44 2.40 12.05 14.68
C PRO A 44 2.22 11.86 13.17
N VAL A 45 2.08 12.95 12.40
CA VAL A 45 1.73 12.90 10.97
C VAL A 45 2.92 13.15 10.07
N THR A 46 3.80 14.09 10.43
CA THR A 46 4.90 14.43 9.53
C THR A 46 5.96 13.33 9.48
N GLY A 47 6.58 13.18 8.32
CA GLY A 47 7.61 12.17 8.13
C GLY A 47 7.75 11.71 6.69
N THR A 48 8.69 10.79 6.49
CA THR A 48 8.72 9.94 5.31
C THR A 48 8.02 8.62 5.64
N TRP A 49 6.97 8.32 4.90
CA TRP A 49 6.13 7.15 5.03
C TRP A 49 6.35 6.22 3.84
N MET A 50 6.66 4.95 4.08
CA MET A 50 6.88 3.97 3.01
C MET A 50 5.85 2.85 3.06
N ALA A 51 5.38 2.43 1.88
CA ALA A 51 4.60 1.21 1.70
C ALA A 51 5.20 0.34 0.60
N HIS A 52 4.93 -0.96 0.63
CA HIS A 52 5.37 -1.92 -0.38
C HIS A 52 4.23 -2.89 -0.70
N THR A 53 3.64 -2.72 -1.87
CA THR A 53 2.37 -3.34 -2.29
C THR A 53 2.52 -4.16 -3.57
N TYR A 54 1.68 -5.17 -3.71
CA TYR A 54 1.53 -5.92 -4.96
C TYR A 54 0.12 -5.80 -5.48
N SER A 55 -0.02 -5.36 -6.73
CA SER A 55 -1.29 -5.34 -7.44
C SER A 55 -1.44 -6.62 -8.26
N ASP A 56 -2.37 -7.49 -7.87
CA ASP A 56 -2.69 -8.72 -8.62
C ASP A 56 -3.23 -8.42 -10.03
N ASN A 57 -3.95 -7.30 -10.19
CA ASN A 57 -4.53 -6.88 -11.47
C ASN A 57 -3.47 -6.40 -12.45
N LEU A 58 -2.50 -5.62 -11.97
CA LEU A 58 -1.40 -5.09 -12.79
C LEU A 58 -0.21 -6.05 -12.87
N ARG A 59 -0.16 -7.05 -11.99
CA ARG A 59 0.99 -7.95 -11.78
C ARG A 59 2.28 -7.17 -11.52
N MET A 60 2.13 -6.12 -10.72
CA MET A 60 3.13 -5.08 -10.52
C MET A 60 3.37 -4.90 -9.02
N TRP A 61 4.63 -4.75 -8.67
CA TRP A 61 5.03 -4.28 -7.36
C TRP A 61 5.13 -2.77 -7.36
N THR A 62 4.78 -2.16 -6.24
CA THR A 62 4.96 -0.72 -6.02
C THR A 62 5.51 -0.47 -4.64
N GLU A 63 6.63 0.23 -4.59
CA GLU A 63 7.12 0.94 -3.42
C GLU A 63 6.60 2.37 -3.45
N TRP A 64 5.85 2.73 -2.43
CA TRP A 64 5.31 4.07 -2.25
C TRP A 64 6.15 4.83 -1.25
N THR A 65 6.45 6.08 -1.54
CA THR A 65 7.03 7.02 -0.57
C THR A 65 6.17 8.27 -0.50
N LEU A 66 5.66 8.57 0.70
CA LEU A 66 5.02 9.84 1.02
C LEU A 66 5.98 10.67 1.86
N THR A 67 6.33 11.85 1.38
CA THR A 67 6.99 12.86 2.21
C THR A 67 5.90 13.82 2.66
N VAL A 68 5.55 13.82 3.94
CA VAL A 68 4.41 14.56 4.49
C VAL A 68 4.91 15.61 5.47
N GLY A 69 4.74 16.88 5.13
CA GLY A 69 4.99 18.04 5.99
C GLY A 69 3.70 18.77 6.35
N ARG A 70 3.79 19.69 7.32
CA ARG A 70 2.72 20.66 7.59
C ARG A 70 2.95 21.92 6.78
N ASP A 71 1.87 22.56 6.34
CA ASP A 71 1.95 23.90 5.75
C ASP A 71 2.41 24.91 6.83
N PRO A 72 3.43 25.75 6.55
CA PRO A 72 3.94 26.71 7.51
C PRO A 72 2.96 27.85 7.83
N ALA A 73 2.03 28.16 6.92
CA ALA A 73 0.98 29.16 7.10
C ALA A 73 -0.27 28.58 7.78
N ASP A 74 -0.50 27.27 7.66
CA ASP A 74 -1.67 26.58 8.21
C ASP A 74 -1.33 25.15 8.67
N ARG A 75 -1.04 24.97 9.96
CA ARG A 75 -0.59 23.68 10.50
C ARG A 75 -1.63 22.56 10.44
N GLU A 76 -2.88 22.85 10.10
CA GLU A 76 -3.92 21.85 9.88
C GLU A 76 -3.86 21.25 8.46
N LYS A 77 -3.19 21.95 7.54
CA LYS A 77 -2.92 21.47 6.18
C LYS A 77 -1.60 20.73 6.10
N LEU A 78 -1.61 19.71 5.25
CA LEU A 78 -0.44 18.92 4.90
C LEU A 78 0.00 19.29 3.49
N THR A 79 1.31 19.28 3.28
CA THR A 79 1.93 19.45 1.96
C THR A 79 3.01 18.38 1.80
N GLY A 80 3.38 18.08 0.56
CA GLY A 80 4.40 17.08 0.35
C GLY A 80 4.50 16.54 -1.05
N ARG A 81 4.94 15.28 -1.14
CA ARG A 81 5.17 14.57 -2.39
C ARG A 81 4.78 13.10 -2.23
N ILE A 82 4.20 12.53 -3.28
CA ILE A 82 3.98 11.10 -3.44
C ILE A 82 4.92 10.60 -4.52
N VAL A 83 5.61 9.50 -4.26
CA VAL A 83 6.46 8.81 -5.23
C VAL A 83 6.01 7.35 -5.34
N ASN A 84 5.79 6.92 -6.57
CA ASN A 84 5.52 5.54 -6.98
C ASN A 84 6.78 5.01 -7.67
N HIS A 85 7.43 4.03 -7.06
CA HIS A 85 8.43 3.21 -7.73
C HIS A 85 7.85 1.84 -8.02
N SER A 86 7.61 1.53 -9.29
CA SER A 86 6.93 0.30 -9.68
C SER A 86 7.70 -0.52 -10.71
N TRP A 87 7.47 -1.83 -10.69
CA TRP A 87 8.03 -2.78 -11.64
C TRP A 87 7.17 -4.02 -11.83
N ASP A 88 7.26 -4.61 -13.02
CA ASP A 88 6.59 -5.89 -13.31
C ASP A 88 7.28 -7.04 -12.57
N GLY A 89 6.51 -7.91 -11.92
CA GLY A 89 7.08 -9.04 -11.20
C GLY A 89 6.07 -10.08 -10.74
N PRO A 90 6.51 -11.32 -10.45
CA PRO A 90 5.65 -12.27 -9.75
C PRO A 90 5.46 -11.83 -8.29
N LYS A 91 4.26 -12.11 -7.73
CA LYS A 91 3.94 -11.87 -6.30
C LYS A 91 4.89 -12.55 -5.30
N ALA A 92 5.66 -13.53 -5.75
CA ALA A 92 6.66 -14.21 -4.92
C ALA A 92 8.01 -13.46 -4.85
N ASP A 93 8.25 -12.48 -5.72
CA ASP A 93 9.52 -11.76 -5.81
C ASP A 93 9.29 -10.25 -5.63
N PRO A 94 9.32 -9.75 -4.38
CA PRO A 94 9.07 -8.35 -4.05
C PRO A 94 10.27 -7.46 -4.34
N LYS A 95 11.33 -7.94 -5.01
CA LYS A 95 12.48 -7.11 -5.34
C LYS A 95 12.38 -6.65 -6.79
N PRO A 96 12.84 -5.43 -7.11
CA PRO A 96 13.01 -5.04 -8.49
C PRO A 96 13.92 -6.03 -9.22
N PRO A 97 13.48 -6.66 -10.33
CA PRO A 97 14.32 -7.57 -11.08
C PRO A 97 15.44 -6.80 -11.78
N LEU A 98 16.45 -7.53 -12.27
CA LEU A 98 17.40 -6.96 -13.22
C LEU A 98 16.66 -6.43 -14.45
N CYS A 99 17.11 -5.27 -14.96
CA CYS A 99 16.53 -4.59 -16.12
C CYS A 99 16.64 -5.47 -17.38
N THR A 100 15.61 -6.29 -17.64
CA THR A 100 15.56 -7.28 -18.73
C THR A 100 14.37 -7.04 -19.68
N GLY A 101 14.01 -5.77 -19.88
CA GLY A 101 12.97 -5.35 -20.83
C GLY A 101 11.55 -5.27 -20.26
N ARG A 102 11.32 -5.69 -19.01
CA ARG A 102 10.09 -5.41 -18.26
C ARG A 102 10.06 -3.97 -17.78
N LEU A 103 8.87 -3.43 -17.54
CA LEU A 103 8.74 -2.04 -17.09
C LEU A 103 9.26 -1.91 -15.65
N ARG A 104 10.08 -0.88 -15.43
CA ARG A 104 10.38 -0.31 -14.11
C ARG A 104 10.39 1.20 -14.25
N ALA A 105 9.56 1.88 -13.47
CA ALA A 105 9.38 3.33 -13.58
C ALA A 105 9.29 3.99 -12.21
N VAL A 106 9.67 5.26 -12.17
CA VAL A 106 9.49 6.15 -11.02
C VAL A 106 8.58 7.29 -11.47
N ILE A 107 7.48 7.46 -10.75
CA ILE A 107 6.50 8.51 -10.98
C ILE A 107 6.34 9.32 -9.72
N SER A 108 6.20 10.63 -9.85
CA SER A 108 5.96 11.51 -8.72
C SER A 108 4.83 12.49 -8.96
N MET A 109 4.29 13.00 -7.86
CA MET A 109 3.35 14.12 -7.86
C MET A 109 3.58 14.95 -6.60
N ASP A 110 3.32 16.25 -6.72
CA ASP A 110 3.18 17.09 -5.53
C ASP A 110 1.88 16.70 -4.84
N ALA A 111 1.82 16.88 -3.53
CA ALA A 111 0.70 16.39 -2.75
C ALA A 111 0.28 17.38 -1.67
N GLU A 112 -1.02 17.37 -1.40
CA GLU A 112 -1.65 18.12 -0.33
C GLU A 112 -2.46 17.17 0.53
N GLY A 113 -2.82 17.63 1.72
CA GLY A 113 -3.66 16.86 2.59
C GLY A 113 -4.20 17.63 3.77
N LYS A 114 -4.97 16.93 4.59
CA LYS A 114 -5.52 17.43 5.84
C LYS A 114 -5.79 16.28 6.79
N VAL A 115 -5.92 16.61 8.06
CA VAL A 115 -6.42 15.70 9.09
C VAL A 115 -7.81 16.17 9.48
N GLU A 116 -8.82 15.33 9.30
CA GLU A 116 -10.21 15.62 9.62
C GLU A 116 -10.77 14.46 10.45
N ASP A 117 -11.22 14.73 11.67
CA ASP A 117 -11.75 13.72 12.60
C ASP A 117 -10.82 12.51 12.83
N GLY A 118 -9.50 12.75 12.85
CA GLY A 118 -8.47 11.71 13.01
C GLY A 118 -8.22 10.87 11.74
N VAL A 119 -8.89 11.20 10.64
CA VAL A 119 -8.65 10.62 9.31
C VAL A 119 -7.73 11.54 8.52
N ILE A 120 -6.65 10.97 8.01
CA ILE A 120 -5.73 11.65 7.11
C ILE A 120 -6.25 11.47 5.70
N HIS A 121 -6.27 12.57 4.96
CA HIS A 121 -6.41 12.60 3.51
C HIS A 121 -5.13 13.18 2.94
N PHE A 122 -4.44 12.42 2.08
CA PHE A 122 -3.22 12.86 1.41
C PHE A 122 -3.28 12.45 -0.06
N PHE A 123 -3.24 13.42 -0.95
CA PHE A 123 -3.54 13.21 -2.36
C PHE A 123 -2.64 14.04 -3.28
N GLY A 124 -2.40 13.50 -4.48
CA GLY A 124 -1.67 14.19 -5.53
C GLY A 124 -2.44 15.42 -6.02
N VAL A 125 -1.72 16.49 -6.32
CA VAL A 125 -2.25 17.73 -6.89
C VAL A 125 -1.50 18.13 -8.16
N GLY A 126 -2.18 18.84 -9.05
CA GLY A 126 -1.59 19.34 -10.29
C GLY A 126 -1.31 18.22 -11.31
N GLU A 127 -0.05 18.10 -11.71
CA GLU A 127 0.41 17.11 -12.71
C GLU A 127 1.32 16.07 -12.07
N TRP A 128 1.24 14.85 -12.57
CA TRP A 128 2.23 13.81 -12.29
C TRP A 128 3.43 13.95 -13.23
N ARG A 129 4.57 13.40 -12.81
CA ARG A 129 5.82 13.41 -13.55
C ARG A 129 6.35 12.00 -13.68
N LEU A 130 6.70 11.61 -14.91
CA LEU A 130 7.51 10.42 -15.15
C LEU A 130 8.97 10.78 -14.86
N ASP A 131 9.38 10.63 -13.61
CA ASP A 131 10.72 11.00 -13.17
C ASP A 131 11.78 10.11 -13.84
N GLU A 132 11.52 8.80 -13.95
CA GLU A 132 12.45 7.86 -14.58
C GLU A 132 11.75 6.64 -15.22
N VAL A 133 12.28 6.16 -16.35
CA VAL A 133 12.01 4.83 -16.89
C VAL A 133 13.31 4.03 -16.85
N LEU A 134 13.50 3.27 -15.77
CA LEU A 134 14.71 2.49 -15.51
C LEU A 134 14.88 1.34 -16.50
N CYS A 135 13.77 0.71 -16.92
CA CYS A 135 13.74 -0.25 -18.03
C CYS A 135 12.33 -0.45 -18.59
N GLY A 136 12.27 -1.15 -19.73
CA GLY A 136 11.04 -1.39 -20.47
C GLY A 136 10.61 -0.14 -21.23
N ARG A 137 9.30 0.01 -21.43
CA ARG A 137 8.73 1.18 -22.11
C ARG A 137 7.48 1.63 -21.35
N TRP A 138 7.46 2.89 -20.95
CA TRP A 138 6.24 3.52 -20.46
C TRP A 138 5.34 3.88 -21.65
N SER A 139 4.09 3.44 -21.64
CA SER A 139 3.08 3.84 -22.60
C SER A 139 1.74 3.97 -21.90
N GLY A 140 1.47 5.16 -21.34
CA GLY A 140 0.24 5.42 -20.61
C GLY A 140 0.22 6.79 -19.93
N GLY A 141 -0.93 7.12 -19.37
CA GLY A 141 -1.07 8.19 -18.39
C GLY A 141 -1.00 7.63 -16.97
N TYR A 142 -1.06 8.52 -15.98
CA TYR A 142 -1.09 8.18 -14.57
C TYR A 142 -2.22 8.99 -13.89
N ASN A 143 -2.95 8.37 -12.97
CA ASN A 143 -3.99 9.06 -12.19
C ASN A 143 -3.40 9.46 -10.83
N LEU A 144 -3.77 10.64 -10.33
CA LEU A 144 -3.24 11.10 -9.06
C LEU A 144 -3.75 10.21 -7.92
N ASP A 145 -2.83 9.76 -7.08
CA ASP A 145 -3.14 8.91 -5.95
C ASP A 145 -3.85 9.71 -4.84
N HIS A 146 -4.75 9.05 -4.12
CA HIS A 146 -5.40 9.62 -2.94
C HIS A 146 -5.45 8.56 -1.86
N PHE A 147 -4.57 8.71 -0.87
CA PHE A 147 -4.53 7.86 0.30
C PHE A 147 -5.36 8.49 1.42
N SER A 148 -6.33 7.72 1.93
CA SER A 148 -7.12 8.14 3.09
C SER A 148 -7.21 7.04 4.14
N GLY A 149 -7.17 7.40 5.42
CA GLY A 149 -7.16 6.43 6.51
C GLY A 149 -6.72 6.99 7.86
N GLN A 150 -6.28 6.12 8.77
CA GLN A 150 -5.90 6.50 10.14
C GLN A 150 -4.45 6.12 10.45
N ILE A 151 -3.81 6.89 11.32
CA ILE A 151 -2.52 6.51 11.92
C ILE A 151 -2.80 5.68 13.17
N ASP A 152 -2.17 4.50 13.22
CA ASP A 152 -1.98 3.73 14.42
C ASP A 152 -0.63 4.14 15.04
N ASP A 153 -0.69 5.01 16.05
CA ASP A 153 0.49 5.56 16.72
C ASP A 153 1.32 4.48 17.43
N ALA A 154 0.69 3.40 17.91
CA ALA A 154 1.38 2.32 18.60
C ALA A 154 2.21 1.45 17.64
N LEU A 155 1.85 1.44 16.36
CA LEU A 155 2.55 0.69 15.32
C LEU A 155 3.37 1.60 14.37
N HIS A 156 3.21 2.92 14.50
CA HIS A 156 3.74 3.94 13.58
C HIS A 156 3.32 3.67 12.13
N GLU A 157 2.04 3.34 11.95
CA GLU A 157 1.49 2.90 10.67
C GLU A 157 0.32 3.75 10.23
N PHE A 158 0.37 4.25 9.00
CA PHE A 158 -0.78 4.85 8.34
C PHE A 158 -1.52 3.76 7.55
N GLN A 159 -2.63 3.31 8.12
CA GLN A 159 -3.50 2.31 7.54
C GLN A 159 -4.49 3.03 6.61
N SER A 160 -4.27 2.86 5.30
CA SER A 160 -4.94 3.68 4.29
C SER A 160 -5.58 2.85 3.19
N VAL A 161 -6.40 3.55 2.40
CA VAL A 161 -6.93 3.08 1.14
C VAL A 161 -6.53 4.09 0.06
N ASN A 162 -5.89 3.60 -1.01
CA ASN A 162 -5.68 4.38 -2.23
C ASN A 162 -6.96 4.40 -3.06
N ASN A 163 -7.30 5.55 -3.59
CA ASN A 163 -8.38 5.73 -4.54
C ASN A 163 -7.97 6.70 -5.64
N ASP A 164 -7.20 6.21 -6.61
CA ASP A 164 -6.67 7.00 -7.75
C ASP A 164 -7.74 7.31 -8.83
N GLY A 165 -8.95 6.77 -8.70
CA GLY A 165 -10.00 6.87 -9.74
C GLY A 165 -9.68 6.08 -11.02
N GLY A 166 -8.64 5.26 -11.01
CA GLY A 166 -8.12 4.49 -12.12
C GLY A 166 -7.99 3.00 -11.82
N MET A 167 -6.75 2.51 -11.74
CA MET A 167 -6.48 1.08 -11.55
C MET A 167 -6.32 0.71 -10.06
N ALA A 168 -5.96 1.68 -9.21
CA ALA A 168 -5.77 1.52 -7.78
C ALA A 168 -6.97 2.10 -7.00
N VAL A 169 -8.18 1.62 -7.34
CA VAL A 169 -9.44 2.06 -6.72
C VAL A 169 -9.78 1.19 -5.52
N ASN A 170 -9.90 1.82 -4.35
CA ASN A 170 -10.14 1.18 -3.06
C ASN A 170 -9.06 0.15 -2.70
N GLU A 171 -7.80 0.43 -3.02
CA GLU A 171 -6.67 -0.48 -2.77
C GLU A 171 -6.10 -0.27 -1.37
N PRO A 172 -6.17 -1.25 -0.45
CA PRO A 172 -5.59 -1.11 0.89
C PRO A 172 -4.06 -0.97 0.82
N THR A 173 -3.53 0.07 1.46
CA THR A 173 -2.09 0.36 1.50
C THR A 173 -1.68 0.71 2.93
N VAL A 174 -0.74 -0.04 3.47
CA VAL A 174 -0.20 0.19 4.81
C VAL A 174 1.16 0.86 4.68
N PHE A 175 1.25 2.08 5.18
CA PHE A 175 2.50 2.80 5.26
C PHE A 175 3.09 2.70 6.65
N ARG A 176 4.42 2.72 6.72
CA ARG A 176 5.17 2.90 7.98
C ARG A 176 5.98 4.18 7.91
N ARG A 177 6.00 4.95 9.01
CA ARG A 177 6.90 6.10 9.15
C ARG A 177 8.33 5.61 9.35
N VAL A 178 9.19 5.81 8.36
CA VAL A 178 10.58 5.33 8.38
C VAL A 178 11.59 6.42 8.73
N ARG A 179 11.17 7.69 8.68
CA ARG A 179 12.03 8.84 8.98
C ARG A 179 11.19 10.02 9.44
N CYS A 180 11.71 10.79 10.39
CA CYS A 180 11.14 12.08 10.77
C CYS A 180 11.49 13.14 9.73
N LEU A 181 10.65 14.16 9.57
CA LEU A 181 11.09 15.32 8.81
C LEU A 181 11.93 16.21 9.72
N ASP A 182 13.22 16.30 9.44
CA ASP A 182 14.07 17.39 9.92
C ASP A 182 13.81 18.60 9.02
N ASP A 183 14.03 19.83 9.50
CA ASP A 183 13.79 21.08 8.73
C ASP A 183 14.47 21.12 7.33
N ALA A 184 15.44 20.24 7.05
CA ALA A 184 16.17 20.13 5.78
C ALA A 184 15.66 19.02 4.82
N SER A 185 14.66 18.22 5.21
CA SER A 185 14.37 16.92 4.59
C SER A 185 13.37 16.91 3.41
N LEU A 186 13.04 18.08 2.84
CA LEU A 186 12.27 18.16 1.58
C LEU A 186 13.05 17.66 0.34
N GLN A 187 14.27 17.14 0.52
CA GLN A 187 15.05 16.46 -0.52
C GLN A 187 14.81 14.92 -0.47
N LEU A 188 14.51 14.36 -1.65
CA LEU A 188 14.22 12.94 -1.90
C LEU A 188 15.19 12.00 -1.16
N PRO A 189 14.71 10.94 -0.47
CA PRO A 189 15.61 9.87 -0.05
C PRO A 189 16.07 9.07 -1.28
N ALA A 190 17.36 8.71 -1.30
CA ALA A 190 17.87 7.66 -2.19
C ALA A 190 17.18 6.33 -1.84
N HIS A 191 16.97 5.47 -2.84
CA HIS A 191 16.45 4.11 -2.70
C HIS A 191 16.98 3.41 -1.44
N VAL A 192 16.11 3.13 -0.47
CA VAL A 192 16.44 2.37 0.74
C VAL A 192 16.11 0.92 0.47
N ASP A 193 17.12 0.05 0.43
CA ASP A 193 16.89 -1.38 0.26
C ASP A 193 16.01 -1.91 1.41
N PRO A 194 14.91 -2.63 1.11
CA PRO A 194 14.11 -3.26 2.15
C PRO A 194 14.95 -4.29 2.91
N PRO A 195 14.75 -4.46 4.24
CA PRO A 195 15.46 -5.50 4.97
C PRO A 195 15.14 -6.87 4.36
N PRO A 196 16.09 -7.82 4.38
CA PRO A 196 15.81 -9.17 3.92
C PRO A 196 14.64 -9.76 4.71
N PHE A 197 13.66 -10.33 4.01
CA PHE A 197 12.53 -11.02 4.64
C PHE A 197 13.04 -12.09 5.60
N GLN A 198 12.72 -11.94 6.88
CA GLN A 198 12.98 -12.95 7.90
C GLN A 198 11.65 -13.66 8.21
N PRO A 199 11.45 -14.92 7.78
CA PRO A 199 10.28 -15.66 8.20
C PRO A 199 10.31 -15.85 9.73
N PRO A 200 9.14 -15.93 10.40
CA PRO A 200 9.10 -16.23 11.82
C PRO A 200 9.85 -17.53 12.09
N SER A 201 10.72 -17.52 13.10
CA SER A 201 11.43 -18.73 13.53
C SER A 201 10.40 -19.79 13.89
N ALA A 202 10.41 -20.91 13.16
CA ALA A 202 9.73 -22.12 13.60
C ALA A 202 10.35 -22.46 14.96
N GLY A 203 9.61 -22.20 16.04
CA GLY A 203 10.03 -22.57 17.38
C GLY A 203 10.43 -24.03 17.36
N CYS A 204 11.67 -24.31 17.75
CA CYS A 204 12.13 -25.67 17.98
C CYS A 204 11.16 -26.31 18.98
N MET A 205 10.30 -27.21 18.49
CA MET A 205 9.62 -28.18 19.34
C MET A 205 10.69 -29.10 19.90
N GLY A 206 11.16 -28.77 21.11
CA GLY A 206 11.90 -29.71 21.95
C GLY A 206 11.01 -30.92 22.22
N GLY A 207 11.32 -32.03 21.57
CA GLY A 207 10.80 -33.35 21.87
C GLY A 207 11.87 -34.14 22.61
N PHE A 208 11.47 -34.64 23.77
CA PHE A 208 12.15 -35.46 24.78
C PHE A 208 13.19 -36.48 24.30
#